data_AF-A0A1S2KUJ7-F1
#
_entry.id   AF-A0A1S2KUJ7-F1
#
_cell.length_a   1.000
_cell.length_b   1.000
_cell.length_c   1.000
_cell.angle_alpha   90.00
_cell.angle_beta   90.00
_cell.angle_gamma   90.00
#
_symmetry.space_group_name_H-M   'P 1'
#
loop_
_entity.id
_entity.type
_entity.pdbx_description
1 polymer ?
#
loop_
_entity_poly.entity_id
_entity_poly.type
_entity_poly.pdbx_seq_one_letter_code
_entity_poly.pdbx_strand_id
1 'polypeptide(L)'
;MNEFIFITGIFLFLATIVLTERAFYHLAMKLTEMHFEKKYSYSIVNMSFSFEQMVYLVKLPSNSPIFREAKIEQLSIDYDYSSYMFPNIRGISVNLKSDQDQVTLAYLPIESYRSPVLDKLLKEGAINFGTYRKISTCKIRHPKMKEIIIEEVFRKLQVGRYEKLKKS
;
A
#
# COMPACT_ATOMS: atom_id res chain seq x y z
N MET A 1 -0.34 34.95 -34.28
CA MET A 1 -1.61 34.62 -33.57
C MET A 1 -1.89 33.12 -33.58
N ASN A 2 -1.79 32.43 -34.73
CA ASN A 2 -2.05 30.98 -34.83
C ASN A 2 -1.09 30.11 -33.99
N GLU A 3 0.19 30.47 -33.90
CA GLU A 3 1.17 29.72 -33.10
C GLU A 3 0.84 29.76 -31.60
N PHE A 4 0.37 30.90 -31.10
CA PHE A 4 -0.03 31.06 -29.70
C PHE A 4 -1.28 30.22 -29.36
N ILE A 5 -2.25 30.16 -30.28
CA ILE A 5 -3.44 29.31 -30.13
C ILE A 5 -3.03 27.82 -30.09
N PHE A 6 -2.09 27.42 -30.95
CA PHE A 6 -1.63 26.03 -31.00
C PHE A 6 -0.89 25.61 -29.72
N ILE A 7 0.03 26.46 -29.23
CA ILE A 7 0.74 26.23 -27.97
C ILE A 7 -0.24 26.17 -26.79
N THR A 8 -1.20 27.09 -26.74
CA THR A 8 -2.22 27.11 -25.68
C THR A 8 -3.09 25.85 -25.73
N GLY A 9 -3.46 25.38 -26.92
CA GLY A 9 -4.22 24.15 -27.12
C GLY A 9 -3.47 22.91 -26.62
N ILE A 10 -2.16 22.81 -26.89
CA ILE A 10 -1.32 21.72 -26.36
C ILE A 10 -1.27 21.75 -24.84
N PHE A 11 -1.11 22.94 -24.25
CA PHE A 11 -1.03 23.09 -22.80
C PHE A 11 -2.34 22.70 -22.11
N LEU A 12 -3.49 23.12 -22.66
CA LEU A 12 -4.82 22.72 -22.21
C LEU A 12 -5.03 21.21 -22.32
N PHE A 13 -4.61 20.61 -23.43
CA PHE A 13 -4.70 19.17 -23.63
C PHE A 13 -3.88 18.39 -22.59
N LEU A 14 -2.62 18.78 -22.37
CA LEU A 14 -1.76 18.17 -21.35
C LEU A 14 -2.32 18.36 -19.93
N ALA A 15 -2.81 19.56 -19.60
CA ALA A 15 -3.43 19.82 -18.31
C ALA A 15 -4.66 18.94 -18.09
N THR A 16 -5.48 18.73 -19.13
CA THR A 16 -6.67 17.86 -19.05
C THR A 16 -6.28 16.40 -18.82
N ILE A 17 -5.23 15.90 -19.50
CA ILE A 17 -4.72 14.55 -19.28
C ILE A 17 -4.28 14.38 -17.81
N VAL A 18 -3.44 15.29 -17.31
CA VAL A 18 -2.89 15.20 -15.95
C VAL A 18 -3.99 15.28 -14.89
N LEU A 19 -5.00 16.13 -15.09
CA LEU A 19 -6.12 16.26 -14.16
C LEU A 19 -7.03 15.03 -14.17
N THR A 20 -7.27 14.45 -15.35
CA THR A 20 -8.24 13.35 -15.48
C THR A 20 -7.62 11.98 -15.21
N GLU A 21 -6.30 11.84 -15.31
CA GLU A 21 -5.57 10.58 -15.09
C GLU A 21 -5.89 9.97 -13.72
N ARG A 22 -5.83 10.76 -12.64
CA ARG A 22 -6.11 10.28 -11.28
C ARG A 22 -7.55 9.77 -11.16
N ALA A 23 -8.51 10.52 -11.70
CA ALA A 23 -9.92 10.15 -11.67
C ALA A 23 -10.17 8.82 -12.42
N PHE A 24 -9.61 8.69 -13.62
CA PHE A 24 -9.70 7.45 -14.40
C PHE A 24 -9.01 6.27 -13.71
N TYR A 25 -7.87 6.49 -13.07
CA TYR A 25 -7.18 5.44 -12.32
C TYR A 25 -8.03 4.93 -11.15
N HIS A 26 -8.63 5.83 -10.36
CA HIS A 26 -9.54 5.45 -9.29
C HIS A 26 -10.77 4.69 -9.82
N LEU A 27 -11.35 5.14 -10.93
CA LEU A 27 -12.47 4.47 -11.57
C LEU A 27 -12.08 3.06 -12.05
N ALA A 28 -10.93 2.92 -12.70
CA ALA A 28 -10.43 1.64 -13.20
C ALA A 28 -10.21 0.63 -12.06
N MET A 29 -9.70 1.09 -10.92
CA MET A 29 -9.53 0.24 -9.73
C MET A 29 -10.87 -0.21 -9.15
N LYS A 30 -11.86 0.68 -9.06
CA LYS A 30 -13.22 0.36 -8.59
C LYS A 30 -13.92 -0.64 -9.52
N LEU A 31 -13.79 -0.46 -10.83
CA LEU A 31 -14.34 -1.40 -11.81
C LEU A 31 -13.67 -2.78 -11.72
N THR A 32 -12.35 -2.81 -11.50
CA THR A 32 -11.59 -4.05 -11.31
C THR A 32 -12.05 -4.79 -10.05
N GLU A 33 -12.26 -4.05 -8.96
CA GLU A 33 -12.80 -4.59 -7.71
C GLU A 33 -14.20 -5.18 -7.93
N MET A 34 -15.15 -4.39 -8.46
CA MET A 34 -16.51 -4.86 -8.72
C MET A 34 -16.56 -6.09 -9.63
N HIS A 35 -15.74 -6.11 -10.68
CA HIS A 35 -15.68 -7.25 -11.60
C HIS A 35 -15.17 -8.52 -10.90
N PHE A 36 -14.13 -8.39 -10.08
CA PHE A 36 -13.58 -9.51 -9.34
C PHE A 36 -14.57 -10.06 -8.31
N GLU A 37 -15.19 -9.19 -7.52
CA GLU A 37 -16.13 -9.60 -6.47
C GLU A 37 -17.37 -10.27 -7.08
N LYS A 38 -17.86 -9.76 -8.23
CA LYS A 38 -18.96 -10.39 -8.97
C LYS A 38 -18.59 -11.78 -9.51
N LYS A 39 -17.34 -11.98 -9.93
CA LYS A 39 -16.89 -13.23 -10.56
C LYS A 39 -16.56 -14.34 -9.56
N TYR A 40 -15.96 -14.00 -8.41
CA TYR A 40 -15.42 -15.00 -7.49
C TYR A 40 -16.11 -15.05 -6.12
N SER A 41 -17.16 -14.25 -5.90
CA SER A 41 -17.92 -14.19 -4.63
C SER A 41 -17.05 -13.93 -3.38
N TYR A 42 -15.86 -13.39 -3.56
CA TYR A 42 -14.98 -12.93 -2.49
C TYR A 42 -15.01 -11.42 -2.44
N SER A 43 -15.14 -10.85 -1.24
CA SER A 43 -14.87 -9.42 -1.08
C SER A 43 -13.38 -9.17 -0.95
N ILE A 44 -12.85 -8.23 -1.74
CA ILE A 44 -11.43 -7.90 -1.74
C ILE A 44 -10.96 -7.43 -0.37
N VAL A 45 -11.78 -6.65 0.31
CA VAL A 45 -11.51 -6.13 1.65
C VAL A 45 -11.38 -7.24 2.69
N ASN A 46 -12.13 -8.34 2.53
CA ASN A 46 -12.21 -9.42 3.51
C ASN A 46 -11.30 -10.60 3.20
N MET A 47 -10.58 -10.59 2.07
CA MET A 47 -9.61 -11.64 1.78
C MET A 47 -8.52 -11.68 2.87
N SER A 48 -8.04 -12.86 3.23
CA SER A 48 -6.89 -12.99 4.13
C SER A 48 -5.60 -12.50 3.46
N PHE A 49 -4.68 -12.01 4.28
CA PHE A 49 -3.36 -11.49 3.87
C PHE A 49 -2.30 -11.93 4.87
N SER A 50 -1.10 -12.24 4.38
CA SER A 50 0.05 -12.58 5.24
C SER A 50 1.04 -11.41 5.35
N PHE A 51 1.35 -11.01 6.59
CA PHE A 51 2.36 -10.00 6.91
C PHE A 51 3.79 -10.55 6.93
N GLU A 52 3.98 -11.86 6.76
CA GLU A 52 5.31 -12.51 6.87
C GLU A 52 6.34 -11.98 5.86
N GLN A 53 5.86 -11.49 4.72
CA GLN A 53 6.70 -10.98 3.64
C GLN A 53 7.10 -9.51 3.83
N MET A 54 6.74 -8.91 4.96
CA MET A 54 7.13 -7.55 5.30
C MET A 54 8.58 -7.51 5.79
N VAL A 55 9.38 -6.67 5.15
CA VAL A 55 10.81 -6.49 5.48
C VAL A 55 10.95 -5.38 6.51
N TYR A 56 11.38 -5.73 7.71
CA TYR A 56 11.65 -4.76 8.78
C TYR A 56 13.08 -4.23 8.65
N LEU A 57 13.22 -2.91 8.47
CA LEU A 57 14.50 -2.26 8.22
C LEU A 57 15.21 -1.83 9.52
N VAL A 58 14.46 -1.80 10.62
CA VAL A 58 14.99 -1.56 11.97
C VAL A 58 14.94 -2.86 12.78
N LYS A 59 15.91 -3.04 13.68
CA LYS A 59 15.88 -4.15 14.64
C LYS A 59 14.68 -3.96 15.57
N LEU A 60 13.64 -4.78 15.39
CA LEU A 60 12.48 -4.84 16.27
C LEU A 60 12.67 -5.97 17.29
N PRO A 61 12.44 -5.73 18.60
CA PRO A 61 12.20 -4.43 19.23
C PRO A 61 13.49 -3.61 19.40
N SER A 62 13.40 -2.29 19.22
CA SER A 62 14.52 -1.38 19.42
C SER A 62 14.50 -0.77 20.83
N ASN A 63 15.66 -0.68 21.48
CA ASN A 63 15.80 -0.01 22.78
C ASN A 63 15.89 1.52 22.67
N SER A 64 15.90 2.09 21.45
CA SER A 64 15.96 3.54 21.29
C SER A 64 14.66 4.21 21.78
N PRO A 65 14.76 5.31 22.55
CA PRO A 65 13.60 6.00 23.14
C PRO A 65 12.58 6.45 22.09
N ILE A 66 13.05 6.81 20.89
CA ILE A 66 12.21 7.22 19.75
C ILE A 66 11.20 6.13 19.37
N PHE A 67 11.58 4.86 19.46
CA PHE A 67 10.68 3.74 19.12
C PHE A 67 9.82 3.30 20.30
N ARG A 68 10.30 3.50 21.53
CA ARG A 68 9.61 3.10 22.76
C ARG A 68 8.43 4.04 23.08
N GLU A 69 8.61 5.33 22.82
CA GLU A 69 7.61 6.37 23.08
C GLU A 69 6.76 6.69 21.86
N ALA A 70 7.03 6.02 20.74
CA ALA A 70 6.24 6.14 19.52
C ALA A 70 4.76 5.83 19.80
N LYS A 71 3.89 6.71 19.34
CA LYS A 71 2.45 6.52 19.33
C LYS A 71 1.98 6.04 17.96
N ILE A 72 0.84 5.35 17.91
CA ILE A 72 0.32 4.79 16.66
C ILE A 72 0.02 5.88 15.62
N GLU A 73 -0.36 7.08 16.07
CA GLU A 73 -0.68 8.22 15.21
C GLU A 73 0.57 8.81 14.53
N GLN A 74 1.76 8.50 15.04
CA GLN A 74 3.04 8.90 14.44
C GLN A 74 3.46 7.96 13.28
N LEU A 75 2.77 6.84 13.10
CA LEU A 75 3.02 5.93 11.98
C LEU A 75 2.24 6.39 10.74
N SER A 76 2.90 6.34 9.60
CA SER A 76 2.33 6.68 8.30
C SER A 76 2.71 5.62 7.27
N ILE A 77 1.81 5.41 6.29
CA ILE A 77 2.09 4.56 5.13
C ILE A 77 2.33 5.47 3.94
N ASP A 78 3.49 5.33 3.32
CA ASP A 78 3.82 5.95 2.05
C ASP A 78 3.82 4.88 0.95
N TYR A 79 3.24 5.23 -0.20
CA TYR A 79 3.16 4.33 -1.36
C TYR A 79 4.34 4.60 -2.28
N ASP A 80 5.10 3.55 -2.58
CA ASP A 80 6.20 3.60 -3.53
C ASP A 80 5.66 3.38 -4.95
N TYR A 81 5.71 4.41 -5.78
CA TYR A 81 5.21 4.41 -7.15
C TYR A 81 6.35 4.32 -8.15
N SER A 82 6.20 3.47 -9.17
CA SER A 82 7.23 3.32 -10.21
C SER A 82 7.40 4.54 -11.11
N SER A 83 6.35 5.34 -11.26
CA SER A 83 6.24 6.41 -12.26
C SER A 83 5.31 7.52 -11.77
N TYR A 84 5.59 8.76 -12.17
CA TYR A 84 4.73 9.93 -11.87
C TYR A 84 3.43 9.93 -12.68
N MET A 85 3.51 9.47 -13.94
CA MET A 85 2.36 9.19 -14.81
C MET A 85 2.22 7.67 -14.97
N PHE A 86 1.01 7.15 -14.81
CA PHE A 86 0.65 5.73 -14.73
C PHE A 86 1.25 5.00 -13.50
N PRO A 87 0.92 5.45 -12.27
CA PRO A 87 1.53 4.94 -11.05
C PRO A 87 1.21 3.47 -10.80
N ASN A 88 2.15 2.57 -11.11
CA ASN A 88 2.15 1.21 -10.56
C ASN A 88 2.77 1.25 -9.17
N ILE A 89 2.01 0.80 -8.18
CA ILE A 89 2.55 0.63 -6.83
C ILE A 89 3.59 -0.49 -6.88
N ARG A 90 4.81 -0.20 -6.40
CA ARG A 90 5.90 -1.16 -6.19
C ARG A 90 5.84 -1.76 -4.80
N GLY A 91 5.38 -0.98 -3.83
CA GLY A 91 5.25 -1.42 -2.46
C GLY A 91 4.73 -0.32 -1.56
N ILE A 92 4.75 -0.60 -0.27
CA ILE A 92 4.43 0.36 0.78
C ILE A 92 5.56 0.42 1.79
N SER A 93 5.87 1.62 2.27
CA SER A 93 6.76 1.82 3.41
C SER A 93 5.94 2.29 4.61
N VAL A 94 6.25 1.74 5.77
CA VAL A 94 5.69 2.19 7.05
C VAL A 94 6.75 3.00 7.76
N ASN A 95 6.44 4.27 7.97
CA ASN A 95 7.37 5.28 8.46
C ASN A 95 6.90 5.81 9.82
N LEU A 96 7.83 5.96 10.75
CA LEU A 96 7.62 6.66 12.01
C LEU A 96 8.05 8.12 11.84
N LYS A 97 7.13 9.04 12.10
CA LYS A 97 7.40 10.48 12.14
C LYS A 97 7.69 10.91 13.57
N SER A 98 8.92 11.36 13.81
CA SER A 98 9.32 12.09 15.01
C SER A 98 9.47 13.58 14.66
N ASP A 99 9.52 14.44 15.68
CA ASP A 99 9.55 15.90 15.51
C ASP A 99 10.73 16.40 14.66
N GLN A 100 11.81 15.60 14.56
CA GLN A 100 13.02 15.97 13.82
C GLN A 100 13.41 14.98 12.71
N ASP A 101 12.83 13.77 12.66
CA ASP A 101 13.25 12.72 11.74
C ASP A 101 12.09 11.81 11.28
N GLN A 102 12.17 11.32 10.04
CA GLN A 102 11.32 10.25 9.52
C GLN A 102 12.14 8.97 9.38
N VAL A 103 11.73 7.91 10.08
CA VAL A 103 12.43 6.60 10.04
C VAL A 103 11.54 5.56 9.39
N THR A 104 12.02 4.91 8.35
CA THR A 104 11.32 3.76 7.76
C THR A 104 11.49 2.53 8.64
N LEU A 105 10.37 2.04 9.18
CA LEU A 105 10.33 0.86 10.04
C LEU A 105 10.26 -0.42 9.23
N ALA A 106 9.43 -0.43 8.19
CA ALA A 106 9.12 -1.61 7.41
C ALA A 106 8.80 -1.28 5.95
N TYR A 107 9.04 -2.23 5.07
CA TYR A 107 8.68 -2.17 3.65
C TYR A 107 7.99 -3.46 3.22
N LEU A 108 6.89 -3.35 2.48
CA LEU A 108 6.22 -4.48 1.85
C LEU A 108 6.19 -4.26 0.33
N PRO A 109 6.99 -5.01 -0.43
CA PRO A 109 6.87 -5.05 -1.88
C PRO A 109 5.50 -5.61 -2.30
N ILE A 110 4.86 -5.02 -3.31
CA ILE A 110 3.59 -5.51 -3.86
C ILE A 110 3.72 -6.91 -4.44
N GLU A 111 4.90 -7.25 -4.97
CA GLU A 111 5.18 -8.55 -5.59
C GLU A 111 5.34 -9.66 -4.54
N SER A 112 5.70 -9.26 -3.32
CA SER A 112 5.77 -10.14 -2.16
C SER A 112 4.41 -10.21 -1.42
N TYR A 113 3.39 -9.48 -1.88
CA TYR A 113 2.05 -9.59 -1.33
C TYR A 113 1.51 -11.00 -1.55
N ARG A 114 1.12 -11.69 -0.48
CA ARG A 114 0.54 -13.04 -0.54
C ARG A 114 -0.86 -13.07 0.04
N SER A 115 -1.79 -13.61 -0.74
CA SER A 115 -3.14 -13.91 -0.30
C SER A 115 -3.49 -15.35 -0.69
N PRO A 116 -3.83 -16.23 0.26
CA PRO A 116 -4.17 -17.62 -0.04
C PRO A 116 -5.28 -17.77 -1.09
N VAL A 117 -6.26 -16.86 -1.09
CA VAL A 117 -7.34 -16.82 -2.08
C VAL A 117 -6.80 -16.54 -3.48
N LEU A 118 -5.95 -15.52 -3.62
CA LEU A 118 -5.35 -15.17 -4.91
C LEU A 118 -4.36 -16.24 -5.38
N ASP A 119 -3.60 -16.84 -4.46
CA ASP A 119 -2.66 -17.91 -4.75
C ASP A 119 -3.40 -19.16 -5.27
N LYS A 120 -4.56 -19.48 -4.68
CA LYS A 120 -5.44 -20.55 -5.16
C LYS A 120 -5.96 -20.26 -6.57
N LEU A 121 -6.55 -19.07 -6.79
CA LEU A 121 -7.09 -18.69 -8.10
C LEU A 121 -6.01 -18.64 -9.20
N LEU A 122 -4.78 -18.25 -8.85
CA LEU A 122 -3.65 -18.25 -9.78
C LEU A 122 -3.24 -19.68 -10.14
N LYS A 123 -3.16 -20.59 -9.15
CA LYS A 123 -2.84 -22.01 -9.39
C LYS A 123 -3.90 -22.71 -10.22
N GLU A 124 -5.17 -22.36 -10.03
CA GLU A 124 -6.30 -22.88 -10.81
C GLU A 124 -6.37 -22.30 -12.23
N GLY A 125 -5.49 -21.34 -12.57
CA GLY A 125 -5.52 -20.64 -13.86
C GLY A 125 -6.72 -19.70 -14.02
N ALA A 126 -7.50 -19.47 -12.95
CA ALA A 126 -8.68 -18.61 -12.97
C ALA A 126 -8.30 -17.12 -13.10
N ILE A 127 -7.11 -16.74 -12.63
CA ILE A 127 -6.50 -15.41 -12.80
C ILE A 127 -5.06 -15.53 -13.28
N ASN A 128 -4.54 -14.48 -13.91
CA ASN A 128 -3.13 -14.36 -14.26
C ASN A 128 -2.38 -13.44 -13.28
N PHE A 129 -1.05 -13.36 -13.39
CA PHE A 129 -0.21 -12.50 -12.55
C PHE A 129 -0.58 -11.01 -12.64
N GLY A 130 -1.04 -10.54 -13.81
CA GLY A 130 -1.47 -9.15 -13.98
C GLY A 130 -2.72 -8.83 -13.13
N THR A 131 -3.72 -9.71 -13.15
CA THR A 131 -4.90 -9.61 -12.29
C THR A 131 -4.52 -9.73 -10.83
N TYR A 132 -3.66 -10.70 -10.47
CA TYR A 132 -3.16 -10.85 -9.10
C TYR A 132 -2.60 -9.53 -8.56
N ARG A 133 -1.71 -8.87 -9.32
CA ARG A 133 -1.10 -7.61 -8.93
C ARG A 133 -2.12 -6.48 -8.79
N LYS A 134 -3.08 -6.37 -9.73
CA LYS A 134 -4.13 -5.35 -9.66
C LYS A 134 -4.99 -5.51 -8.41
N ILE A 135 -5.44 -6.72 -8.10
CA ILE A 135 -6.28 -6.99 -6.93
C ILE A 135 -5.50 -6.76 -5.62
N SER A 136 -4.25 -7.19 -5.57
CA SER A 136 -3.35 -6.90 -4.44
C SER A 136 -3.21 -5.38 -4.23
N THR A 137 -3.06 -4.63 -5.32
CA THR A 137 -2.96 -3.16 -5.28
C THR A 137 -4.27 -2.51 -4.80
N CYS A 138 -5.44 -2.98 -5.26
CA CYS A 138 -6.73 -2.51 -4.75
C CYS A 138 -6.82 -2.68 -3.23
N LYS A 139 -6.43 -3.87 -2.76
CA LYS A 139 -6.53 -4.22 -1.35
C LYS A 139 -5.60 -3.41 -0.46
N ILE A 140 -4.33 -3.25 -0.85
CA ILE A 140 -3.36 -2.45 -0.06
C ILE A 140 -3.78 -0.99 0.03
N ARG A 141 -4.41 -0.43 -1.02
CA ARG A 141 -4.91 0.95 -1.01
C ARG A 141 -6.19 1.14 -0.19
N HIS A 142 -6.86 0.06 0.20
CA HIS A 142 -8.10 0.15 0.96
C HIS A 142 -7.83 0.73 2.36
N PRO A 143 -8.59 1.72 2.85
CA PRO A 143 -8.36 2.38 4.14
C PRO A 143 -8.23 1.40 5.31
N LYS A 144 -9.13 0.41 5.37
CA LYS A 144 -9.08 -0.68 6.37
C LYS A 144 -7.76 -1.44 6.35
N MET A 145 -7.16 -1.66 5.19
CA MET A 145 -5.88 -2.38 5.10
C MET A 145 -4.73 -1.53 5.63
N LYS A 146 -4.76 -0.21 5.39
CA LYS A 146 -3.80 0.73 5.95
C LYS A 146 -3.81 0.70 7.49
N GLU A 147 -4.99 0.68 8.10
CA GLU A 147 -5.14 0.55 9.56
C GLU A 147 -4.51 -0.75 10.07
N ILE A 148 -4.88 -1.89 9.47
CA ILE A 148 -4.35 -3.21 9.89
C ILE A 148 -2.82 -3.28 9.73
N ILE A 149 -2.26 -2.74 8.65
CA ILE A 149 -0.80 -2.70 8.46
C ILE A 149 -0.12 -1.85 9.55
N ILE A 150 -0.66 -0.68 9.86
CA ILE A 150 -0.12 0.19 10.92
C ILE A 150 -0.18 -0.52 12.27
N GLU A 151 -1.31 -1.14 12.60
CA GLU A 151 -1.50 -1.88 13.85
C GLU A 151 -0.51 -3.05 13.97
N GLU A 152 -0.28 -3.80 12.89
CA GLU A 152 0.67 -4.92 12.88
C GLU A 152 2.10 -4.44 13.16
N VAL A 153 2.55 -3.42 12.43
CA VAL A 153 3.90 -2.86 12.61
C VAL A 153 4.05 -2.26 14.00
N PHE A 154 3.03 -1.54 14.49
CA PHE A 154 3.03 -0.98 15.84
C PHE A 154 3.07 -2.08 16.90
N ARG A 155 2.30 -3.16 16.74
CA ARG A 155 2.34 -4.32 17.64
C ARG A 155 3.74 -4.92 17.67
N LYS A 156 4.36 -5.16 16.52
CA LYS A 156 5.74 -5.70 16.44
C LYS A 156 6.78 -4.77 17.06
N LEU A 157 6.59 -3.45 16.95
CA LEU A 157 7.40 -2.45 17.64
C LEU A 157 7.30 -2.59 19.17
N GLN A 158 6.08 -2.83 19.67
CA GLN A 158 5.78 -2.91 21.12
C GLN A 158 5.99 -4.30 21.74
N VAL A 159 6.06 -5.40 20.97
CA VAL A 159 6.20 -6.78 21.53
C VAL A 159 7.43 -6.93 22.45
N GLY A 160 8.51 -6.19 22.22
CA GLY A 160 9.65 -6.14 23.15
C GLY A 160 9.37 -5.55 24.53
N ARG A 161 8.26 -4.82 24.69
CA ARG A 161 7.81 -4.19 25.93
C ARG A 161 7.05 -5.17 26.82
N TYR A 162 6.17 -5.98 26.23
CA TYR A 162 5.31 -6.91 26.98
C TYR A 162 6.07 -8.12 27.52
N GLU A 163 7.13 -8.58 26.84
CA GLU A 163 7.98 -9.65 27.39
C GLU A 163 8.81 -9.19 28.60
N LYS A 164 9.21 -7.91 28.65
CA LYS A 164 9.94 -7.35 29.80
C LYS A 164 9.05 -7.17 31.03
N LEU A 165 7.78 -6.78 30.85
CA LEU A 165 6.83 -6.60 31.95
C LEU A 165 6.34 -7.92 32.57
N LYS A 166 6.47 -9.04 31.86
CA LYS A 166 6.11 -10.38 32.39
C LYS A 166 7.24 -11.05 33.17
N LYS A 167 8.43 -10.44 33.20
CA LYS A 167 9.64 -10.91 33.90
C LYS A 167 10.07 -9.99 35.05
N SER A 168 9.27 -8.97 35.38
CA SER A 168 9.41 -8.13 36.57
C SER A 168 8.35 -8.47 37.59
#